data_AF-A0A933WS35-F1
#
_entry.id   AF-A0A933WS35-F1
#
_cell.length_a   1.000
_cell.length_b   1.000
_cell.length_c   1.000
_cell.angle_alpha   90.00
_cell.angle_beta   90.00
_cell.angle_gamma   90.00
#
_symmetry.space_group_name_H-M   'P 1'
#
loop_
_entity.id
_entity.type
_entity.pdbx_description
1 polymer ?
#
loop_
_entity_poly.entity_id
_entity_poly.type
_entity_poly.pdbx_seq_one_letter_code
_entity_poly.pdbx_strand_id
1 'polypeptide(L)' 'MKVKVKLIGGFIQKLGFSEKEVELPEPSDAGGLVARLGLAGIPVLVSRGGAGLHGHDRLQDGDQVLVSAMFSGG' A
#
# COMPACT_ATOMS: atom_id res chain seq x y z
N MET A 1 -5.75 -1.92 -13.36
CA MET A 1 -5.52 -0.55 -12.88
C MET A 1 -4.08 -0.37 -12.39
N LYS A 2 -3.58 0.85 -12.40
CA LYS A 2 -2.28 1.29 -11.91
C LYS A 2 -2.49 2.21 -10.71
N VAL A 3 -1.80 1.92 -9.62
CA VAL A 3 -1.77 2.80 -8.44
C VAL A 3 -0.34 3.19 -8.13
N LYS A 4 -0.13 4.40 -7.63
CA LYS A 4 1.18 4.87 -7.18
C LYS A 4 1.33 4.54 -5.71
N VAL A 5 2.28 3.68 -5.38
CA VAL A 5 2.53 3.23 -4.00
C VAL A 5 3.73 3.95 -3.44
N LYS A 6 3.56 4.60 -2.29
CA LYS A 6 4.64 5.19 -1.49
C LYS A 6 4.88 4.36 -0.24
N LEU A 7 6.10 3.88 -0.05
CA LEU A 7 6.51 3.13 1.13
C LEU A 7 7.16 4.05 2.16
N ILE A 8 6.92 3.76 3.43
CA ILE A 8 7.52 4.48 4.57
C ILE A 8 8.25 3.50 5.48
N GLY A 9 9.36 3.96 6.07
CA GLY A 9 10.10 3.23 7.09
C GLY A 9 10.75 1.94 6.56
N GLY A 10 10.73 0.89 7.38
CA GLY A 10 11.41 -0.38 7.08
C GLY A 10 10.95 -1.07 5.79
N PHE A 11 9.76 -0.74 5.26
CA PHE A 11 9.31 -1.30 3.98
C PHE A 11 10.10 -0.78 2.78
N ILE A 12 10.71 0.40 2.87
CA ILE A 12 11.62 0.89 1.82
C ILE A 12 12.82 -0.07 1.71
N GLN A 13 13.41 -0.46 2.85
CA GLN A 13 14.54 -1.38 2.87
C GLN A 13 14.13 -2.80 2.44
N LYS A 14 12.94 -3.25 2.85
CA LYS A 14 12.43 -4.60 2.51
C LYS A 14 12.08 -4.75 1.03
N LEU A 15 11.47 -3.74 0.43
CA LEU A 15 10.94 -3.80 -0.94
C LEU A 15 11.82 -3.10 -1.98
N GLY A 16 12.83 -2.34 -1.53
CA GLY A 16 13.84 -1.74 -2.40
C GLY A 16 13.36 -0.50 -3.17
N PHE A 17 12.24 0.11 -2.77
CA PHE A 17 11.75 1.35 -3.37
C PHE A 17 11.06 2.24 -2.34
N SER A 18 11.07 3.55 -2.56
CA SER A 18 10.28 4.51 -1.77
C SER A 18 8.97 4.87 -2.45
N GLU A 19 8.94 4.90 -3.79
CA GLU A 19 7.73 5.12 -4.57
C GLU A 19 7.77 4.33 -5.88
N LYS A 20 6.66 3.69 -6.26
CA LYS A 20 6.56 2.90 -7.50
C LYS A 20 5.11 2.77 -7.98
N GLU A 21 4.92 2.72 -9.30
CA GLU A 21 3.65 2.29 -9.88
C GLU A 21 3.47 0.78 -9.78
N VAL A 22 2.32 0.35 -9.27
CA VAL A 22 1.94 -1.05 -9.10
C VAL A 22 0.71 -1.34 -9.94
N GLU A 23 0.83 -2.32 -10.82
CA GLU A 23 -0.28 -2.87 -11.58
C GLU A 23 -1.08 -3.87 -10.74
N LEU A 24 -2.38 -3.63 -10.66
CA LEU A 24 -3.36 -4.43 -9.95
C LEU A 24 -4.48 -4.86 -10.91
N PRO A 25 -5.02 -6.09 -10.76
CA PRO A 25 -6.22 -6.49 -11.48
C PRO A 25 -7.42 -5.62 -11.08
N GLU A 26 -8.43 -5.53 -11.95
CA GLU A 26 -9.71 -4.89 -11.60
C GLU A 26 -10.79 -5.96 -11.40
N PRO A 27 -11.66 -5.82 -10.38
CA PRO A 27 -11.56 -4.87 -9.26
C PRO A 27 -10.48 -5.29 -8.23
N SER A 28 -9.84 -4.32 -7.57
CA SER A 28 -8.93 -4.57 -6.44
C SER A 28 -9.19 -3.63 -5.28
N ASP A 29 -8.82 -4.08 -4.08
CA ASP A 29 -8.92 -3.35 -2.82
C ASP A 29 -7.54 -3.18 -2.15
N ALA A 30 -7.51 -2.48 -1.02
CA ALA A 30 -6.29 -2.26 -0.25
C ALA A 30 -5.63 -3.57 0.21
N GLY A 31 -6.42 -4.60 0.53
CA GLY A 31 -5.93 -5.93 0.91
C GLY A 31 -5.20 -6.61 -0.26
N GLY A 32 -5.78 -6.55 -1.46
CA GLY A 32 -5.16 -7.02 -2.69
C GLY A 32 -3.83 -6.33 -2.99
N LEU A 33 -3.74 -5.01 -2.77
CA LEU A 33 -2.48 -4.28 -2.88
C LEU A 33 -1.43 -4.78 -1.87
N VAL A 34 -1.81 -4.93 -0.60
CA VAL A 34 -0.90 -5.43 0.46
C VAL A 34 -0.40 -6.84 0.14
N ALA A 35 -1.28 -7.72 -0.35
CA ALA A 35 -0.90 -9.05 -0.80
C ALA A 35 0.06 -9.00 -2.00
N ARG A 36 -0.20 -8.12 -2.99
CA ARG A 36 0.65 -7.94 -4.17
C ARG A 36 2.06 -7.47 -3.82
N LEU A 37 2.20 -6.69 -2.75
CA LEU A 37 3.47 -6.22 -2.19
C LEU A 37 4.18 -7.27 -1.33
N GLY A 38 3.60 -8.46 -1.12
CA GLY A 38 4.17 -9.51 -0.27
C GLY A 38 4.16 -9.13 1.22
N LEU A 39 3.20 -8.29 1.63
CA LEU A 39 3.04 -7.82 3.00
C LEU A 39 1.82 -8.45 3.71
N ALA A 40 1.19 -9.44 3.09
CA ALA A 40 0.09 -10.18 3.71
C ALA A 40 0.51 -10.82 5.05
N GLY A 41 -0.36 -10.72 6.07
CA GLY A 41 -0.09 -11.23 7.42
C GLY A 41 0.80 -10.33 8.29
N ILE A 42 1.28 -9.19 7.76
CA ILE A 42 2.05 -8.20 8.53
C ILE A 42 1.11 -7.04 8.90
N PRO A 43 1.15 -6.52 10.14
CA PRO A 43 0.44 -5.30 10.50
C PRO A 43 0.95 -4.10 9.68
N VAL A 44 0.09 -3.58 8.81
CA VAL A 44 0.38 -2.43 7.95
C VAL A 44 -0.69 -1.37 8.10
N LEU A 45 -0.27 -0.11 7.95
CA LEU A 45 -1.18 1.02 7.76
C LEU A 45 -1.18 1.38 6.28
N VAL A 46 -2.38 1.45 5.71
CA VAL A 46 -2.60 1.85 4.32
C VAL A 46 -3.44 3.12 4.33
N SER A 47 -3.06 4.13 3.54
CA SER A 47 -3.85 5.35 3.41
C SER A 47 -3.86 5.90 2.00
N ARG A 48 -4.93 6.62 1.64
CA ARG A 48 -5.07 7.37 0.39
C ARG A 48 -5.39 8.82 0.74
N GLY A 49 -4.57 9.76 0.28
CA GLY A 49 -4.76 11.19 0.57
C GLY A 49 -4.77 11.53 2.07
N GLY A 50 -4.07 10.75 2.90
CA GLY A 50 -4.04 10.91 4.35
C GLY A 50 -5.19 10.22 5.11
N ALA A 51 -6.20 9.69 4.41
CA ALA A 51 -7.26 8.90 5.04
C ALA A 51 -6.88 7.41 5.07
N GLY A 52 -6.99 6.77 6.23
CA GLY A 52 -6.75 5.34 6.40
C GLY A 52 -7.73 4.50 5.58
N LEU A 53 -7.24 3.38 5.03
CA LEU A 53 -8.02 2.40 4.29
C LEU A 53 -8.07 1.07 5.04
N HIS A 54 -9.25 0.46 5.09
CA HIS A 54 -9.44 -0.93 5.48
C HIS A 54 -9.15 -1.87 4.31
N GLY A 55 -8.89 -3.15 4.61
CA GLY A 55 -8.53 -4.15 3.59
C GLY A 55 -9.54 -4.31 2.45
N HIS A 56 -10.82 -4.04 2.69
CA HIS A 56 -11.89 -4.16 1.69
C HIS A 56 -12.22 -2.83 0.98
N ASP A 57 -11.52 -1.74 1.32
CA ASP A 57 -11.74 -0.47 0.65
C ASP A 57 -11.19 -0.53 -0.78
N ARG A 58 -12.07 -0.20 -1.73
CA ARG A 58 -11.73 -0.24 -3.16
C ARG A 58 -10.69 0.82 -3.50
N LEU A 59 -9.71 0.38 -4.29
CA LEU A 59 -8.76 1.25 -4.95
C LEU A 59 -9.24 1.57 -6.36
N GLN A 60 -8.82 2.72 -6.87
CA GLN A 60 -9.14 3.19 -8.21
C GLN A 60 -7.85 3.41 -9.01
N ASP A 61 -7.97 3.37 -10.33
CA ASP A 61 -6.87 3.72 -11.22
C ASP A 61 -6.37 5.14 -10.95
N GLY A 62 -5.05 5.30 -10.87
CA GLY A 62 -4.40 6.57 -10.54
C GLY A 62 -4.31 6.89 -9.04
N ASP A 63 -4.85 6.06 -8.15
CA ASP A 63 -4.78 6.30 -6.71
C ASP A 63 -3.33 6.40 -6.23
N GLN A 64 -3.07 7.36 -5.35
CA GLN A 64 -1.82 7.47 -4.60
C GLN A 64 -2.01 6.88 -3.20
N VAL A 65 -1.34 5.77 -2.94
CA VAL A 65 -1.50 4.98 -1.72
C VAL A 65 -0.20 4.97 -0.96
N LEU A 66 -0.26 5.30 0.33
CA LEU A 66 0.85 5.17 1.26
C LEU A 66 0.72 3.87 2.03
N VAL A 67 1.84 3.15 2.17
CA VAL A 67 1.93 1.92 2.97
C VAL A 67 3.09 2.04 3.96
N SER A 68 2.79 1.88 5.24
CA SER A 68 3.78 1.90 6.33
C SER A 68 3.58 0.74 7.28
N ALA A 69 4.62 0.40 8.04
CA ALA A 69 4.47 -0.47 9.19
C ALA A 69 3.56 0.21 10.24
N MET A 70 2.76 -0.57 10.97
CA MET A 70 1.84 -0.05 12.01
C MET A 70 2.60 0.69 13.13
N PHE A 71 3.84 0.30 13.41
CA PHE A 71 4.73 0.96 14.36
C PHE A 71 5.86 1.66 13.60
N SER A 72 5.65 2.93 13.24
CA SER A 72 6.69 3.75 12.61
C SER A 72 7.02 5.03 13.40
N GLY A 73 6.55 5.13 14.65
CA GLY A 73 6.94 6.17 15.59
C GLY A 73 8.23 5.77 16.31
N GLY A 74 9.22 6.65 16.29
CA GLY A 74 10.41 6.59 17.15
C GLY A 74 10.14 7.22 18.50
#